data_AF-A0A523JSJ7-F1
#
_entry.id   AF-A0A523JSJ7-F1
#
_cell.length_a   1.000
_cell.length_b   1.000
_cell.length_c   1.000
_cell.angle_alpha   90.00
_cell.angle_beta   90.00
_cell.angle_gamma   90.00
#
_symmetry.space_group_name_H-M   'P 1'
#
loop_
_entity.id
_entity.type
_entity.pdbx_description
1 polymer ?
#
loop_
_entity_poly.entity_id
_entity_poly.type
_entity_poly.pdbx_seq_one_letter_code
_entity_poly.pdbx_strand_id
1 'polypeptide(L)' 'MSEQRHLVLMGDPAHFSVKGGANPHTRTRWGRRRSVDRERAIHQWRELRVTLRDHDVEVLVVPADPQQPGLVYP' A
#
# COMPACT_ATOMS: atom_id res chain seq x y z
N MET A 1 -29.52 3.79 17.56
CA MET A 1 -28.68 3.03 16.61
C MET A 1 -27.26 3.49 16.85
N SER A 2 -26.32 2.62 17.22
CA SER A 2 -24.92 3.09 17.32
C SER A 2 -24.46 3.46 15.92
N GLU A 3 -23.84 4.62 15.75
CA GLU A 3 -23.17 4.96 14.50
C GLU A 3 -22.15 3.86 14.19
N GLN A 4 -22.29 3.27 13.00
CA GLN A 4 -21.39 2.24 12.53
C GLN A 4 -20.10 2.94 12.07
N ARG A 5 -19.00 2.73 12.79
CA ARG A 5 -17.69 3.29 12.41
C ARG A 5 -17.02 2.41 11.39
N HIS A 6 -16.57 3.00 10.28
CA HIS A 6 -15.77 2.32 9.27
C HIS A 6 -14.28 2.50 9.56
N LEU A 7 -13.54 1.41 9.53
CA LEU A 7 -12.11 1.39 9.81
C LEU A 7 -11.37 0.57 8.76
N VAL A 8 -10.21 1.06 8.33
CA VAL A 8 -9.29 0.36 7.43
C VAL A 8 -7.89 0.34 8.04
N LEU A 9 -7.25 -0.82 7.99
CA LEU A 9 -5.83 -0.98 8.26
C LEU A 9 -5.05 -0.80 6.96
N MET A 10 -4.00 0.02 6.98
CA MET A 10 -3.08 0.22 5.86
C MET A 10 -1.64 -0.03 6.33
N GLY A 11 -0.76 -0.48 5.43
CA GLY A 11 0.67 -0.53 5.72
C GLY A 11 1.40 0.71 5.20
N ASP A 12 2.39 1.19 5.96
CA ASP A 12 3.25 2.30 5.51
C ASP A 12 4.13 1.87 4.31
N PRO A 13 4.08 2.59 3.17
CA PRO A 13 4.79 2.24 1.96
C PRO A 13 6.29 2.63 1.95
N ALA A 14 6.87 3.13 3.05
CA ALA A 14 8.25 3.67 3.08
C ALA A 14 9.31 2.71 2.51
N HIS A 15 9.10 1.39 2.62
CA HIS A 15 10.01 0.36 2.11
C HIS A 15 9.43 -0.46 0.95
N PHE A 16 8.31 -0.01 0.36
CA PHE A 16 7.62 -0.75 -0.69
C PHE A 16 8.53 -1.00 -1.91
N SER A 17 8.61 -2.28 -2.30
CA SER A 17 9.34 -2.72 -3.48
C SER A 17 8.87 -4.11 -3.94
N VAL A 18 9.02 -4.38 -5.23
CA VAL A 18 8.79 -5.72 -5.80
C VAL A 18 10.08 -6.53 -5.68
N LYS A 19 10.16 -7.46 -4.72
CA LYS A 19 11.34 -8.35 -4.56
C LYS A 19 11.23 -9.67 -5.34
N GLY A 20 10.15 -10.43 -5.14
CA GLY A 20 10.06 -11.84 -5.59
C GLY A 20 9.46 -12.11 -6.97
N GLY A 21 8.75 -11.15 -7.56
CA GLY A 21 8.22 -11.33 -8.93
C GLY A 21 7.20 -12.48 -9.08
N ALA A 22 6.65 -13.01 -7.98
CA ALA A 22 5.81 -14.21 -7.96
C ALA A 22 4.41 -13.97 -8.55
N ASN A 23 3.94 -12.72 -8.53
CA ASN A 23 2.67 -12.32 -9.11
C ASN A 23 2.88 -11.94 -10.60
N PRO A 24 2.06 -12.40 -11.56
CA PRO A 24 2.12 -11.98 -12.96
C PRO A 24 2.17 -10.45 -13.16
N HIS A 25 1.50 -9.68 -12.31
CA HIS A 25 1.52 -8.21 -12.33
C HIS A 25 2.87 -7.59 -11.97
N THR A 26 3.76 -8.35 -11.36
CA THR A 26 5.10 -7.92 -10.96
C THR A 26 6.18 -8.20 -12.02
N ARG A 27 5.77 -8.76 -13.17
CA ARG A 27 6.64 -8.99 -14.33
C ARG A 27 6.16 -8.24 -15.58
N THR A 28 7.07 -8.01 -16.52
CA THR A 28 6.72 -7.58 -17.88
C THR A 28 6.26 -8.77 -18.70
N ARG A 29 5.74 -8.54 -19.92
CA ARG A 29 5.39 -9.64 -20.85
C ARG A 29 6.56 -10.58 -21.16
N TRP A 30 7.79 -10.10 -20.95
CA TRP A 30 9.03 -10.83 -21.18
C TRP A 30 9.62 -11.44 -19.89
N GLY A 31 8.85 -11.49 -18.80
CA GLY A 31 9.27 -12.08 -17.53
C GLY A 31 10.23 -11.23 -16.70
N ARG A 32 10.60 -10.03 -17.16
CA ARG A 32 11.47 -9.12 -16.39
C ARG A 32 10.70 -8.53 -15.20
N ARG A 33 11.33 -8.48 -14.03
CA ARG A 33 10.75 -7.84 -12.85
C ARG A 33 10.46 -6.36 -13.11
N ARG A 34 9.25 -5.92 -12.76
CA ARG A 34 8.90 -4.49 -12.78
C ARG A 34 9.59 -3.76 -11.63
N SER A 35 9.98 -2.52 -11.87
CA SER A 35 10.45 -1.61 -10.83
C SER A 35 9.28 -0.78 -10.29
N VAL A 36 9.43 -0.34 -9.05
CA VAL A 36 8.53 0.61 -8.40
C VAL A 36 9.22 1.96 -8.36
N ASP A 37 8.53 2.98 -8.82
CA ASP A 37 8.84 4.36 -8.45
C ASP A 37 8.30 4.59 -7.04
N ARG A 38 9.21 4.67 -6.06
CA ARG A 38 8.84 4.73 -4.65
C ARG A 38 8.18 6.04 -4.27
N GLU A 39 8.63 7.16 -4.84
CA GLU A 39 8.06 8.47 -4.53
C GLU A 39 6.63 8.56 -5.05
N ARG A 40 6.41 8.08 -6.28
CA ARG A 40 5.07 7.96 -6.85
C ARG A 40 4.17 7.04 -6.03
N ALA A 41 4.69 5.89 -5.57
CA ALA A 41 3.91 4.96 -4.76
C ALA A 41 3.50 5.58 -3.41
N ILE A 42 4.41 6.31 -2.75
CA ILE A 42 4.11 7.05 -1.51
C ILE A 42 3.04 8.12 -1.76
N HIS A 43 3.14 8.86 -2.86
CA HIS A 43 2.13 9.86 -3.21
C HIS A 43 0.76 9.20 -3.43
N GLN A 44 0.68 8.15 -4.25
CA GLN A 44 -0.56 7.41 -4.50
C GLN A 44 -1.19 6.85 -3.23
N TRP A 45 -0.38 6.32 -2.32
CA TRP A 45 -0.84 5.84 -1.01
C TRP A 45 -1.43 6.97 -0.15
N ARG A 46 -0.79 8.15 -0.14
CA ARG A 46 -1.28 9.32 0.60
C ARG A 46 -2.62 9.79 0.06
N GLU A 47 -2.77 9.85 -1.26
CA GLU A 47 -4.05 10.22 -1.90
C GLU A 47 -5.16 9.25 -1.49
N LEU A 48 -4.92 7.93 -1.55
CA LEU A 48 -5.90 6.94 -1.11
C LEU A 48 -6.31 7.14 0.37
N ARG A 49 -5.32 7.37 1.24
CA ARG A 49 -5.57 7.62 2.67
C ARG A 49 -6.38 8.90 2.90
N VAL A 50 -6.15 9.95 2.12
CA VAL A 50 -6.94 11.19 2.17
C VAL A 50 -8.37 10.90 1.71
N THR A 51 -8.56 10.26 0.56
CA THR A 51 -9.89 9.89 0.05
C THR A 51 -10.69 9.05 1.05
N LEU A 52 -10.07 8.08 1.73
CA LEU A 52 -10.75 7.29 2.76
C LEU A 52 -11.23 8.18 3.92
N ARG A 53 -10.39 9.12 4.37
CA ARG A 53 -10.73 10.04 5.45
C ARG A 53 -11.83 11.04 5.07
N ASP A 54 -11.87 11.46 3.81
CA ASP A 54 -12.94 12.32 3.29
C ASP A 54 -14.32 11.62 3.29
N HIS A 55 -14.32 10.29 3.43
CA HIS A 55 -15.53 9.45 3.59
C HIS A 55 -15.74 8.99 5.04
N ASP A 56 -15.18 9.70 6.02
CA ASP A 56 -15.28 9.41 7.45
C ASP A 56 -14.77 7.99 7.84
N VAL A 57 -13.85 7.42 7.04
CA VAL A 57 -13.18 6.16 7.36
C VAL A 57 -11.97 6.42 8.25
N GLU A 58 -11.93 5.76 9.40
CA GLU A 58 -10.76 5.75 10.26
C GLU A 58 -9.64 4.91 9.63
N VAL A 59 -8.44 5.48 9.53
CA VAL A 59 -7.28 4.80 8.93
C VAL A 59 -6.23 4.55 10.01
N LEU A 60 -6.03 3.27 10.33
CA LEU A 60 -4.91 2.80 11.14
C LEU A 60 -3.73 2.42 10.23
N VAL A 61 -2.50 2.75 10.64
CA VAL A 61 -1.30 2.51 9.83
C VAL A 61 -0.33 1.62 10.58
N VAL A 62 0.01 0.48 9.98
CA VAL A 62 1.11 -0.39 10.44
C VAL A 62 2.44 0.25 10.05
N PRO A 63 3.40 0.39 11.00
CA PRO A 63 4.73 0.91 10.70
C PRO A 63 5.44 0.08 9.62
N ALA A 64 6.23 0.74 8.79
CA ALA A 64 7.00 0.05 7.75
C ALA A 64 8.13 -0.81 8.37
N ASP A 65 8.42 -1.95 7.75
CA ASP A 65 9.57 -2.80 8.06
C ASP A 65 10.41 -3.03 6.77
N PRO A 66 11.70 -2.66 6.73
CA PRO A 66 12.54 -2.83 5.55
C PRO A 66 12.75 -4.30 5.14
N GLN A 67 12.58 -5.23 6.08
CA GLN A 67 12.63 -6.67 5.81
C GLN A 67 11.35 -7.17 5.13
N GLN A 68 10.23 -6.46 5.28
CA GLN A 68 8.91 -6.83 4.80
C GLN A 68 8.32 -5.78 3.84
N PRO A 69 8.88 -5.62 2.62
CA PRO A 69 8.42 -4.58 1.68
C PRO A 69 6.98 -4.80 1.17
N GLY A 70 6.41 -5.98 1.39
CA GLY A 70 5.02 -6.31 1.05
C GLY A 70 4.00 -5.88 2.11
N LEU A 71 4.44 -5.40 3.27
CA LEU A 71 3.57 -5.03 4.41
C LEU A 71 2.59 -3.89 4.08
N VAL A 72 2.76 -3.22 2.93
CA VAL A 72 1.80 -2.24 2.39
C VAL A 72 0.40 -2.84 2.14
N TYR A 73 0.28 -4.16 2.05
CA TYR A 73 -0.99 -4.89 1.89
C TYR A 73 -1.31 -5.70 3.17
N PRO A 74 -1.95 -5.08 4.18
CA PRO A 74 -2.36 -5.77 5.41
C PRO A 74 -3.56 -6.70 5.19
#